data_AF-A0A2Z6E3C0-F1
#
_entry.id   AF-A0A2Z6E3C0-F1
#
_cell.length_a   1.000
_cell.length_b   1.000
_cell.length_c   1.000
_cell.angle_alpha   90.00
_cell.angle_beta   90.00
_cell.angle_gamma   90.00
#
_symmetry.space_group_name_H-M   'P 1'
#
loop_
_entity.id
_entity.type
_entity.pdbx_description
1 polymer ?
#
loop_
_entity_poly.entity_id
_entity_poly.type
_entity_poly.pdbx_seq_one_letter_code
_entity_poly.pdbx_strand_id
1 'polypeptide(L)'
;MNAVRILLGGLIFFAAAAEAAAADPHHGEALFAYRCAPCHAAGPGHPGTMGLERRYDAHDAVLAQRGEVPAAYVEVVVRHGLRLMPPFRPSELDDRDLADIAAYLARPKSAIH
;
A
#
# COMPACT_ATOMS: atom_id res chain seq x y z
N MET A 1 3.59 48.02 50.11
CA MET A 1 3.51 48.29 48.66
C MET A 1 4.60 47.46 47.99
N ASN A 2 4.43 46.58 47.02
CA ASN A 2 3.27 45.99 46.34
C ASN A 2 3.70 44.58 45.91
N ALA A 3 2.75 43.64 46.00
CA ALA A 3 2.90 42.27 45.52
C ALA A 3 2.90 42.23 43.99
N VAL A 4 3.71 41.35 43.40
CA VAL A 4 3.42 40.81 42.08
C VAL A 4 3.67 39.31 42.11
N ARG A 5 2.59 38.57 42.34
CA ARG A 5 2.53 37.11 42.15
C ARG A 5 2.23 36.86 40.68
N ILE A 6 3.25 36.51 39.89
CA ILE A 6 3.06 36.06 38.51
C ILE A 6 2.66 34.59 38.57
N LEU A 7 1.36 34.33 38.47
CA LEU A 7 0.82 32.99 38.24
C LEU A 7 1.10 32.62 36.77
N LEU A 8 2.20 31.90 36.53
CA LEU A 8 2.48 31.25 35.25
C LEU A 8 1.56 30.02 35.11
N GLY A 9 0.34 30.23 34.62
CA GLY A 9 -0.55 29.15 34.19
C GLY A 9 -0.08 28.60 32.83
N GLY A 10 0.75 27.57 32.86
CA GLY A 10 1.19 26.88 31.64
C GLY A 10 0.05 26.06 31.03
N LEU A 11 -0.43 26.45 29.84
CA LEU A 11 -1.27 25.60 29.00
C LEU A 11 -0.42 24.43 28.49
N ILE A 12 -0.65 23.23 29.04
CA ILE A 12 -0.10 21.99 28.51
C ILE A 12 -0.97 21.59 27.31
N PHE A 13 -0.50 21.89 26.10
CA PHE A 13 -1.09 21.35 24.87
C PHE A 13 -0.66 19.88 24.74
N PHE A 14 -1.54 18.95 25.10
CA PHE A 14 -1.37 17.54 24.75
C PHE A 14 -1.66 17.37 23.26
N ALA A 15 -0.63 17.39 22.43
CA ALA A 15 -0.74 16.96 21.04
C ALA A 15 -0.89 15.43 21.04
N ALA A 16 -2.11 14.94 20.82
CA ALA A 16 -2.32 13.54 20.52
C ALA A 16 -1.75 13.26 19.12
N ALA A 17 -0.57 12.66 19.05
CA ALA A 17 -0.11 12.03 17.83
C ALA A 17 -1.10 10.89 17.54
N ALA A 18 -1.87 11.01 16.46
CA ALA A 18 -2.59 9.87 15.94
C ALA A 18 -1.52 8.89 15.43
N GLU A 19 -1.25 7.84 16.20
CA GLU A 19 -0.47 6.71 15.73
C GLU A 19 -1.15 6.21 14.45
N ALA A 20 -0.53 6.44 13.29
CA ALA A 20 -0.97 5.80 12.07
C ALA A 20 -0.87 4.29 12.33
N ALA A 21 -2.00 3.59 12.35
CA ALA A 21 -1.99 2.15 12.50
C ALA A 21 -0.99 1.56 11.48
N ALA A 22 -0.08 0.69 11.92
CA ALA A 22 0.86 0.05 11.00
C ALA A 22 0.07 -0.77 9.97
N ALA A 23 0.47 -0.75 8.69
CA ALA A 23 -0.18 -1.55 7.65
C ALA A 23 -0.19 -3.04 8.00
N ASP A 24 -1.23 -3.76 7.58
CA ASP A 24 -1.43 -5.20 7.78
C ASP A 24 -1.23 -5.97 6.45
N PRO A 25 -0.07 -6.60 6.24
CA PRO A 25 0.20 -7.36 5.02
C PRO A 25 -0.67 -8.60 4.82
N HIS A 26 -1.27 -9.17 5.88
CA HIS A 26 -2.15 -10.33 5.75
C HIS A 26 -3.52 -9.90 5.22
N HIS A 27 -4.03 -8.76 5.71
CA HIS A 27 -5.20 -8.14 5.12
C HIS A 27 -4.94 -7.71 3.67
N GLY A 28 -3.76 -7.14 3.40
CA GLY A 28 -3.31 -6.76 2.06
C GLY A 28 -3.26 -7.92 1.07
N GLU A 29 -2.88 -9.12 1.51
CA GLU A 29 -2.91 -10.33 0.69
C GLU A 29 -4.35 -10.70 0.27
N ALA A 30 -5.29 -10.66 1.21
CA ALA A 30 -6.69 -10.94 0.93
C ALA A 30 -7.30 -9.90 -0.03
N LEU A 31 -6.99 -8.63 0.19
CA LEU A 31 -7.41 -7.54 -0.70
C LEU A 31 -6.79 -7.67 -2.09
N PHE A 32 -5.51 -8.04 -2.19
CA PHE A 32 -4.86 -8.31 -3.46
C PHE A 32 -5.58 -9.43 -4.22
N ALA A 33 -5.89 -10.53 -3.53
CA ALA A 33 -6.62 -11.66 -4.13
C ALA A 33 -8.00 -11.25 -4.66
N TYR A 34 -8.70 -10.35 -3.95
CA TYR A 34 -10.03 -9.91 -4.34
C TYR A 34 -10.03 -8.82 -5.44
N ARG A 35 -9.13 -7.83 -5.32
CA ARG A 35 -9.14 -6.62 -6.17
C ARG A 35 -8.16 -6.66 -7.32
N CYS A 36 -6.99 -7.27 -7.10
CA CYS A 36 -5.85 -7.14 -8.01
C CYS A 36 -5.65 -8.40 -8.86
N ALA A 37 -5.84 -9.58 -8.28
CA ALA A 37 -5.66 -10.87 -8.94
C ALA A 37 -6.46 -11.05 -10.24
N PRO A 38 -7.69 -10.50 -10.42
CA PRO A 38 -8.40 -10.57 -11.69
C PRO A 38 -7.60 -10.02 -12.89
N CYS A 39 -6.60 -9.16 -12.65
CA CYS A 39 -5.70 -8.65 -13.67
C CYS A 39 -4.23 -9.07 -13.47
N HIS A 40 -3.84 -9.47 -12.25
CA HIS A 40 -2.43 -9.68 -11.85
C HIS A 40 -2.12 -11.08 -11.32
N ALA A 41 -3.04 -12.05 -11.42
CA ALA A 41 -2.72 -13.44 -11.14
C ALA A 41 -1.83 -14.04 -12.24
N ALA A 42 -1.24 -15.20 -11.95
CA ALA A 42 -0.40 -15.90 -12.91
C ALA A 42 -1.20 -16.48 -14.08
N GLY A 43 -0.54 -16.63 -15.23
CA GLY A 43 -1.10 -17.30 -16.40
C GLY A 43 -1.96 -16.42 -17.31
N PRO A 44 -2.43 -16.98 -18.44
CA PRO A 44 -3.14 -16.24 -19.47
C PRO A 44 -4.48 -15.69 -18.98
N GLY A 45 -4.91 -14.57 -19.56
CA GLY A 45 -6.18 -13.90 -19.20
C GLY A 45 -6.03 -12.77 -18.17
N HIS A 46 -4.83 -12.56 -17.63
CA HIS A 46 -4.52 -11.53 -16.66
C HIS A 46 -3.72 -10.40 -17.33
N PRO A 47 -4.37 -9.34 -17.85
CA PRO A 47 -3.71 -8.33 -18.69
C PRO A 47 -2.60 -7.55 -17.95
N GLY A 48 -2.68 -7.43 -16.62
CA GLY A 48 -1.63 -6.83 -15.80
C GLY A 48 -0.36 -7.68 -15.81
N THR A 49 -0.47 -8.98 -15.53
CA THR A 49 0.65 -9.93 -15.59
C THR A 49 1.24 -10.02 -16.99
N MET A 50 0.40 -10.21 -18.02
CA MET A 50 0.85 -10.27 -19.41
C MET A 50 1.53 -8.98 -19.89
N GLY A 51 1.15 -7.83 -19.32
CA GLY A 51 1.83 -6.56 -19.56
C GLY A 51 3.22 -6.50 -18.93
N LEU A 52 3.40 -7.11 -17.76
CA LEU A 52 4.66 -7.20 -17.01
C LEU A 52 5.62 -8.23 -17.64
N GLU A 53 5.12 -9.34 -18.17
CA GLU A 53 5.91 -10.36 -18.91
C GLU A 53 6.70 -9.79 -20.10
N ARG A 54 6.29 -8.62 -20.61
CA ARG A 54 7.02 -7.92 -21.69
C ARG A 54 8.28 -7.19 -21.20
N ARG A 55 8.47 -7.08 -19.88
CA ARG A 55 9.55 -6.31 -19.23
C ARG A 55 10.36 -7.11 -18.23
N TYR A 56 9.75 -8.13 -17.62
CA TYR A 56 10.34 -8.95 -16.58
C TYR A 56 10.24 -10.43 -16.97
N ASP A 57 11.07 -11.27 -16.36
CA ASP A 57 10.95 -12.72 -16.47
C ASP A 57 9.60 -13.20 -15.90
N ALA A 58 9.16 -14.40 -16.31
CA ALA A 58 7.82 -14.91 -15.97
C ALA A 58 7.52 -14.92 -14.46
N HIS A 59 8.50 -15.28 -13.64
CA HIS A 59 8.38 -15.23 -12.18
C HIS A 59 8.13 -13.80 -11.68
N ASP A 60 8.92 -12.84 -12.16
CA ASP A 60 8.86 -11.45 -11.74
C ASP A 60 7.67 -10.69 -12.34
N ALA A 61 7.04 -11.24 -13.37
CA ALA A 61 5.80 -10.69 -13.92
C ALA A 61 4.60 -10.92 -13.00
N VAL A 62 4.62 -11.96 -12.16
CA VAL A 62 3.55 -12.25 -11.20
C VAL A 62 3.81 -11.44 -9.92
N LEU A 63 3.08 -10.34 -9.71
CA LEU A 63 3.32 -9.43 -8.59
C LEU A 63 3.29 -10.13 -7.22
N ALA A 64 2.42 -11.11 -7.05
CA ALA A 64 2.33 -11.89 -5.82
C ALA A 64 3.56 -12.79 -5.58
N GLN A 65 4.36 -13.09 -6.60
CA GLN A 65 5.57 -13.93 -6.52
C GLN A 65 6.86 -13.11 -6.55
N ARG A 66 6.88 -12.01 -7.32
CA ARG A 66 8.03 -11.09 -7.39
C ARG A 66 8.43 -10.53 -6.04
N GLY A 67 7.46 -10.08 -5.24
CA GLY A 67 7.74 -9.30 -4.03
C GLY A 67 8.46 -7.98 -4.30
N GLU A 68 8.88 -7.32 -3.22
CA GLU A 68 9.77 -6.14 -3.23
C GLU A 68 9.34 -4.98 -4.15
N VAL A 69 8.04 -4.87 -4.44
CA VAL A 69 7.52 -3.71 -5.17
C VAL A 69 7.44 -2.55 -4.18
N PRO A 70 8.13 -1.41 -4.42
CA PRO A 70 8.14 -0.32 -3.45
C PRO A 70 6.72 0.13 -3.11
N ALA A 71 6.37 0.20 -1.82
CA ALA A 71 5.01 0.50 -1.38
C ALA A 71 4.48 1.82 -1.97
N ALA A 72 5.29 2.88 -1.94
CA ALA A 72 4.95 4.17 -2.54
C ALA A 72 4.69 4.07 -4.07
N TYR A 73 5.36 3.16 -4.77
CA TYR A 73 5.11 2.92 -6.19
C TYR A 73 3.75 2.24 -6.40
N VAL A 74 3.41 1.26 -5.57
CA VAL A 74 2.08 0.63 -5.58
C VAL A 74 0.99 1.68 -5.35
N GLU A 75 1.13 2.51 -4.32
CA GLU A 75 0.16 3.55 -3.99
C GLU A 75 -0.08 4.51 -5.15
N VAL A 76 0.99 5.03 -5.76
CA VAL A 76 0.91 5.94 -6.92
C VAL A 76 0.23 5.26 -8.11
N VAL A 77 0.63 4.04 -8.46
CA VAL A 77 0.06 3.31 -9.60
C VAL A 77 -1.41 2.99 -9.37
N VAL A 78 -1.81 2.59 -8.16
CA VAL A 78 -3.21 2.29 -7.86
C VAL A 78 -4.07 3.55 -7.89
N ARG A 79 -3.56 4.70 -7.43
CA ARG A 79 -4.31 5.96 -7.43
C ARG A 79 -4.38 6.66 -8.79
N HIS A 80 -3.38 6.49 -9.63
CA HIS A 80 -3.26 7.23 -10.89
C HIS A 80 -3.38 6.35 -12.14
N GLY A 81 -3.36 5.03 -11.99
CA GLY A 81 -3.33 4.08 -13.09
C GLY A 81 -1.95 4.00 -13.75
N LEU A 82 -1.77 2.99 -14.59
CA LEU A 82 -0.56 2.81 -15.39
C LEU A 82 -0.87 2.03 -16.67
N ARG A 83 -0.72 2.67 -17.82
CA ARG A 83 -1.02 2.08 -19.15
C ARG A 83 -2.47 1.58 -19.22
N LEU A 84 -2.67 0.26 -19.23
CA LEU A 84 -3.98 -0.39 -19.30
C LEU A 84 -4.60 -0.62 -17.91
N MET A 85 -3.87 -0.34 -16.84
CA MET A 85 -4.37 -0.43 -15.47
C MET A 85 -5.14 0.86 -15.13
N PRO A 86 -6.48 0.80 -14.93
CA PRO A 86 -7.25 1.95 -14.50
C PRO A 86 -6.95 2.32 -13.03
N PRO A 87 -7.14 3.59 -12.63
CA PRO A 87 -7.01 4.00 -11.24
C PRO A 87 -8.18 3.49 -10.38
N PHE A 88 -7.90 3.16 -9.11
CA PHE A 88 -8.91 2.92 -8.07
C PHE A 88 -9.24 4.22 -7.34
N ARG A 89 -10.54 4.52 -7.21
CA ARG A 89 -11.01 5.64 -6.41
C ARG A 89 -10.92 5.32 -4.91
N PRO A 90 -10.76 6.32 -4.04
CA PRO A 90 -10.84 6.12 -2.59
C PRO A 90 -12.14 5.48 -2.11
N SER A 91 -13.26 5.69 -2.83
CA SER A 91 -14.54 5.04 -2.54
C SER A 91 -14.59 3.55 -2.89
N GLU A 92 -13.68 3.08 -3.74
CA GLU A 92 -13.59 1.68 -4.16
C GLU A 92 -12.54 0.93 -3.36
N LEU A 93 -11.44 1.59 -3.01
CA LEU A 93 -10.33 1.10 -2.20
C LEU A 93 -9.79 2.28 -1.40
N ASP A 94 -10.03 2.31 -0.09
CA ASP A 94 -9.58 3.42 0.75
C ASP A 94 -8.06 3.42 0.97
N ASP A 95 -7.52 4.44 1.63
CA ASP A 95 -6.08 4.58 1.84
C ASP A 95 -5.52 3.54 2.80
N ARG A 96 -6.35 3.02 3.71
CA ARG A 96 -5.91 2.00 4.67
C ARG A 96 -5.74 0.66 3.97
N ASP A 97 -6.74 0.24 3.21
CA ASP A 97 -6.70 -0.98 2.41
C ASP A 97 -5.58 -0.92 1.36
N LEU A 98 -5.36 0.24 0.75
CA LEU A 98 -4.25 0.44 -0.19
C LEU A 98 -2.89 0.29 0.50
N ALA A 99 -2.70 0.87 1.69
CA ALA A 99 -1.47 0.72 2.46
C ALA A 99 -1.21 -0.76 2.83
N ASP A 100 -2.25 -1.51 3.18
CA ASP A 100 -2.17 -2.94 3.47
C ASP A 100 -1.71 -3.73 2.22
N ILE A 101 -2.29 -3.46 1.04
CA ILE A 101 -1.86 -4.06 -0.25
C ILE A 101 -0.41 -3.70 -0.58
N ALA A 102 -0.04 -2.43 -0.41
CA ALA A 102 1.30 -1.94 -0.69
C ALA A 102 2.34 -2.64 0.22
N ALA A 103 2.02 -2.81 1.50
CA ALA A 103 2.84 -3.55 2.45
C ALA A 103 2.95 -5.04 2.08
N TYR A 104 1.86 -5.66 1.60
CA TYR A 104 1.89 -7.04 1.11
C TYR A 104 2.86 -7.22 -0.08
N LEU A 105 2.82 -6.32 -1.06
CA LEU A 105 3.64 -6.39 -2.27
C LEU A 105 5.10 -5.98 -2.05
N ALA A 106 5.38 -5.15 -1.05
CA ALA A 106 6.73 -4.71 -0.72
C ALA A 106 7.56 -5.77 0.02
N ARG A 107 6.93 -6.82 0.56
CA ARG A 107 7.63 -7.88 1.27
C ARG A 107 8.45 -8.76 0.31
N PRO A 108 9.64 -9.22 0.73
CA PRO A 108 10.32 -10.30 0.04
C PRO A 108 9.42 -11.53 0.01
N LYS A 109 9.32 -12.18 -1.15
CA LYS A 109 8.66 -13.49 -1.24
C LYS A 109 9.73 -14.56 -1.17
N SER A 110 9.52 -15.58 -0.34
CA SER A 110 10.43 -16.70 -0.25
C SER A 110 10.51 -17.38 -1.61
N ALA A 111 11.68 -17.35 -2.25
CA ALA A 111 11.95 -18.13 -3.43
C ALA A 111 11.79 -19.62 -3.06
N ILE A 112 10.72 -20.25 -3.54
CA ILE A 112 10.65 -21.71 -3.54
C ILE A 112 11.32 -22.13 -4.85
N HIS A 113 12.57 -22.57 -4.75
CA HIS A 113 13.29 -23.25 -5.84
C HIS A 113 12.71 -24.65 -6.06
#